data_AF-A0A2V9MQT3-F1
#
_entry.id   AF-A0A2V9MQT3-F1
#
_cell.length_a   1.000
_cell.length_b   1.000
_cell.length_c   1.000
_cell.angle_alpha   90.00
_cell.angle_beta   90.00
_cell.angle_gamma   90.00
#
_symmetry.space_group_name_H-M   'P 1'
#
loop_
_entity.id
_entity.type
_entity.pdbx_description
1 polymer ?
#
loop_
_entity_poly.entity_id
_entity_poly.type
_entity_poly.pdbx_seq_one_letter_code
_entity_poly.pdbx_strand_id
1 'polypeptide(L)' 'MDNDQFLRKHVLELLDGGHGHATFDQVIKDFPAKFRGEIPNGLPHSAWMLLEHIRIAQWDILDFSRNPK' A
#
# COMPACT_ATOMS: atom_id res chain seq x y z
N MET A 1 -10.83 -25.31 -11.27
CA MET A 1 -10.08 -24.53 -10.27
C MET A 1 -10.84 -24.63 -8.97
N ASP A 2 -10.15 -24.89 -7.88
CA ASP A 2 -10.76 -25.00 -6.54
C ASP A 2 -11.24 -23.62 -6.06
N ASN A 3 -12.26 -23.56 -5.19
CA ASN A 3 -12.79 -22.31 -4.64
C ASN A 3 -11.70 -21.51 -3.90
N ASP A 4 -10.75 -22.20 -3.24
CA ASP A 4 -9.57 -21.58 -2.62
C ASP A 4 -8.72 -20.81 -3.65
N GLN A 5 -8.54 -21.38 -4.84
CA GLN A 5 -7.76 -20.74 -5.90
C GLN A 5 -8.41 -19.45 -6.41
N PHE A 6 -9.75 -19.44 -6.55
CA PHE A 6 -10.49 -18.23 -6.92
C PHE A 6 -10.41 -17.17 -5.83
N LEU A 7 -10.57 -17.55 -4.56
CA LEU A 7 -10.48 -16.64 -3.44
C LEU A 7 -9.10 -15.98 -3.36
N ARG A 8 -8.02 -16.76 -3.47
CA ARG A 8 -6.65 -16.23 -3.44
C ARG A 8 -6.39 -15.26 -4.59
N LYS A 9 -6.86 -15.61 -5.81
CA LYS A 9 -6.74 -14.72 -6.97
C LYS A 9 -7.46 -13.40 -6.70
N HIS A 10 -8.67 -13.45 -6.16
CA HIS A 10 -9.44 -12.24 -5.87
C HIS A 10 -8.78 -11.37 -4.78
N VAL A 11 -8.20 -11.98 -3.74
CA VAL A 11 -7.43 -11.24 -2.73
C VAL A 11 -6.22 -10.54 -3.35
N LEU A 12 -5.48 -11.19 -4.25
CA LEU A 12 -4.36 -10.56 -4.96
C LEU A 12 -4.82 -9.37 -5.80
N GLU A 13 -5.93 -9.51 -6.53
CA GLU A 13 -6.51 -8.41 -7.32
C GLU A 13 -6.86 -7.18 -6.45
N LEU A 14 -7.37 -7.41 -5.23
CA LEU A 14 -7.68 -6.33 -4.28
C LEU A 14 -6.41 -5.67 -3.73
N LEU A 15 -5.35 -6.44 -3.48
CA LEU A 15 -4.08 -5.92 -2.95
C LEU A 15 -3.28 -5.15 -4.00
N ASP A 16 -3.32 -5.57 -5.28
CA ASP A 16 -2.70 -4.84 -6.39
C ASP A 16 -3.40 -3.51 -6.70
N GLY A 17 -4.68 -3.39 -6.33
CA GLY A 17 -5.46 -2.15 -6.47
C GLY A 17 -5.99 -1.94 -7.89
N GLY A 18 -6.09 -0.68 -8.35
CA GLY A 18 -6.53 -0.35 -9.72
C GLY A 18 -8.05 -0.37 -9.98
N HIS A 19 -8.87 -0.74 -9.00
CA HIS A 19 -10.33 -0.84 -9.12
C HIS A 19 -11.06 0.50 -8.87
N GLY A 20 -10.47 1.64 -9.27
CA GLY A 20 -11.03 2.99 -9.07
C GLY A 20 -10.10 3.97 -8.32
N HIS A 21 -8.91 3.52 -7.91
CA HIS A 21 -7.85 4.36 -7.35
C HIS A 21 -6.56 4.21 -8.16
N ALA A 22 -5.70 5.24 -8.13
CA ALA A 22 -4.37 5.14 -8.70
C ALA A 22 -3.57 4.05 -7.99
N THR A 23 -2.86 3.24 -8.75
CA THR A 23 -1.92 2.23 -8.20
C THR A 23 -0.73 2.93 -7.53
N PHE A 24 -0.07 2.22 -6.62
CA PHE A 24 1.13 2.74 -5.96
C PHE A 24 2.18 3.18 -6.99
N ASP A 25 2.48 2.34 -7.98
CA ASP A 25 3.45 2.62 -9.04
C ASP A 25 3.12 3.89 -9.82
N GLN A 26 1.84 4.12 -10.14
CA GLN A 26 1.39 5.35 -10.79
C GLN A 26 1.64 6.59 -9.92
N VAL A 27 1.43 6.49 -8.60
CA VAL A 27 1.61 7.62 -7.67
C VAL A 27 3.10 7.96 -7.47
N ILE A 28 3.98 6.96 -7.45
CA ILE A 28 5.41 7.19 -7.15
C ILE A 28 6.28 7.50 -8.37
N LYS A 29 5.86 7.10 -9.58
CA LYS A 29 6.68 7.07 -10.81
C LYS A 29 7.52 8.33 -11.03
N ASP A 30 6.88 9.49 -10.97
CA ASP A 30 7.49 10.79 -11.25
C ASP A 30 7.44 11.73 -10.02
N PHE A 31 7.36 11.16 -8.81
CA PHE A 31 7.21 11.96 -7.58
C PHE A 31 8.50 12.77 -7.30
N PRO A 32 8.43 14.12 -7.26
CA PRO A 32 9.62 14.96 -7.13
C PRO A 32 10.38 14.72 -5.84
N ALA A 33 11.69 14.46 -5.93
CA ALA A 33 12.53 14.13 -4.78
C ALA A 33 12.48 15.18 -3.67
N LYS A 34 12.48 16.47 -4.03
CA LYS A 34 12.41 17.58 -3.09
C LYS A 34 11.17 17.54 -2.19
N PHE A 35 10.05 16.99 -2.66
CA PHE A 35 8.78 16.98 -1.94
C PHE A 35 8.56 15.73 -1.09
N ARG A 36 9.44 14.72 -1.15
CA ARG A 36 9.21 13.44 -0.45
C ARG A 36 9.14 13.61 1.06
N GLY A 37 10.00 14.46 1.62
CA GLY A 37 10.07 14.75 3.05
C GLY A 37 9.32 16.02 3.48
N GLU A 38 8.82 16.83 2.55
CA GLU A 38 8.09 18.05 2.89
C GLU A 38 6.71 17.72 3.44
N ILE A 39 6.30 18.40 4.50
CA ILE A 39 4.93 18.39 5.02
C ILE A 39 4.23 19.61 4.42
N PRO A 40 3.30 19.44 3.46
CA PRO A 40 2.60 20.56 2.87
C PRO A 40 1.77 21.32 3.93
N ASN A 41 1.66 22.63 3.77
CA ASN A 41 0.86 23.45 4.68
C ASN A 41 -0.57 22.92 4.78
N GLY A 42 -1.04 22.72 6.01
CA GLY A 42 -2.39 22.22 6.30
C GLY A 42 -2.54 20.69 6.22
N LEU A 43 -1.48 19.94 5.90
CA LEU A 43 -1.49 18.48 5.95
C LEU A 43 -0.68 17.95 7.15
N PRO A 44 -1.06 16.79 7.72
CA PRO A 44 -0.41 16.25 8.91
C PRO A 44 0.90 15.50 8.61
N HIS A 45 1.11 15.05 7.37
CA HIS A 45 2.16 14.09 7.03
C HIS A 45 2.80 14.40 5.66
N SER A 46 4.08 14.05 5.52
CA SER A 46 4.78 14.05 4.23
C SER A 46 4.49 12.77 3.45
N ALA A 47 4.85 12.76 2.16
CA ALA A 47 4.74 11.56 1.33
C ALA A 47 5.58 10.39 1.89
N TRP A 48 6.77 10.67 2.45
CA TRP A 48 7.61 9.67 3.10
C TRP A 48 6.97 9.06 4.34
N MET A 49 6.32 9.87 5.18
CA MET A 49 5.62 9.37 6.37
C MET A 49 4.45 8.44 5.99
N LEU A 50 3.71 8.80 4.94
CA LEU A 50 2.62 7.96 4.41
C LEU A 50 3.16 6.64 3.83
N LEU A 51 4.27 6.70 3.10
CA LEU A 51 4.93 5.50 2.57
C LEU A 51 5.36 4.55 3.69
N GLU A 52 6.02 5.07 4.72
CA GLU A 52 6.45 4.26 5.86
C GLU A 52 5.26 3.70 6.64
N HIS A 53 4.18 4.47 6.78
CA HIS A 53 2.93 3.98 7.37
C HIS A 53 2.38 2.77 6.61
N ILE A 54 2.30 2.86 5.27
CA ILE A 54 1.86 1.74 4.43
C ILE A 54 2.79 0.53 4.61
N ARG A 55 4.12 0.74 4.56
CA ARG A 55 5.11 -0.34 4.68
C ARG A 55 5.00 -1.09 6.01
N ILE A 56 4.86 -0.36 7.12
CA ILE A 56 4.74 -0.95 8.47
C ILE A 56 3.39 -1.66 8.60
N ALA A 57 2.28 -1.02 8.23
CA ALA A 57 0.96 -1.62 8.34
C ALA A 57 0.84 -2.91 7.49
N GLN A 58 1.38 -2.92 6.27
CA GLN A 58 1.41 -4.11 5.43
C GLN A 58 2.24 -5.25 6.05
N TRP A 59 3.38 -4.91 6.65
CA TRP A 59 4.21 -5.87 7.36
C TRP A 59 3.47 -6.47 8.56
N ASP A 60 2.80 -5.65 9.37
CA ASP A 60 2.05 -6.11 10.54
C ASP A 60 0.90 -7.04 10.13
N ILE A 61 0.16 -6.72 9.06
CA ILE A 61 -0.89 -7.59 8.51
C ILE A 61 -0.32 -8.94 8.06
N LEU A 62 0.81 -8.91 7.34
CA LEU A 62 1.46 -10.12 6.86
C LEU A 62 1.97 -10.99 8.02
N ASP A 63 2.59 -10.36 9.02
CA ASP A 63 3.11 -11.06 10.20
C ASP A 63 1.96 -11.70 10.99
N PHE A 64 0.89 -10.95 11.28
CA PHE A 64 -0.33 -11.46 11.91
C PHE A 64 -0.92 -12.66 11.14
N SER A 65 -0.99 -12.56 9.81
CA SER A 65 -1.59 -13.61 8.97
C SER A 65 -0.74 -14.89 8.91
N ARG A 66 0.59 -14.77 8.99
CA ARG A 66 1.53 -15.91 8.92
C ARG A 66 1.81 -16.54 10.28
N ASN A 67 1.73 -15.75 11.35
CA ASN A 67 2.04 -16.15 12.71
C ASN A 67 0.84 -15.94 13.65
N PRO A 68 -0.30 -16.63 13.43
CA PRO A 68 -1.44 -16.54 14.33
C PRO A 68 -1.13 -17.32 15.62
N LYS A 69 -0.47 -16.66 16.57
CA LYS A 69 -0.26 -17.15 17.93
C LYS A 69 -0.95 -16.25 18.93
#